data_AF-A0A556UF10-F1
#
_entry.id   AF-A0A556UF10-F1
#
_cell.length_a   1.000
_cell.length_b   1.000
_cell.length_c   1.000
_cell.angle_alpha   90.00
_cell.angle_beta   90.00
_cell.angle_gamma   90.00
#
_symmetry.space_group_name_H-M   'P 1'
#
loop_
_entity.id
_entity.type
_entity.pdbx_description
1 polymer ?
#
loop_
_entity_poly.entity_id
_entity_poly.type
_entity_poly.pdbx_seq_one_letter_code
_entity_poly.pdbx_strand_id
1 'polypeptide(L)'
;MNWMSGLCRCFENSSSEEEGRRGRITTRQVGVPDLDQRFNDFAETFNKQQENYECLQEKWQTLMSSYKCAPNSSLSECLQKIKDEHPFPILFFDNIPKPNFDKTPSVTFTQTPPPPLEDHQISLQMKGYNFSLAMTPDDPIPDKLKQTQENIKELCQAVKAIVALGPKLEEMINWLLNSEKSLIQTINTEATTHQESTRLGSNLRENLSEALRAKELSPHYREEARKRFNEVAVLSGVEL
;
A
#
# COMPACT_ATOMS: atom_id res chain seq x y z
N MET A 1 20.43 -2.87 -12.55
CA MET A 1 19.81 -2.98 -11.21
C MET A 1 18.34 -3.32 -11.41
N ASN A 2 17.93 -4.53 -11.05
CA ASN A 2 16.66 -5.14 -11.44
C ASN A 2 15.62 -4.91 -10.32
N TRP A 3 14.67 -3.98 -10.50
CA TRP A 3 13.70 -3.57 -9.46
C TRP A 3 12.26 -4.09 -9.69
N MET A 4 12.03 -5.02 -10.62
CA MET A 4 10.66 -5.35 -11.08
C MET A 4 10.00 -6.61 -10.45
N SER A 5 10.33 -7.01 -9.22
CA SER A 5 9.75 -8.24 -8.63
C SER A 5 9.10 -8.04 -7.26
N GLY A 6 8.45 -6.89 -7.05
CA GLY A 6 7.70 -6.60 -5.82
C GLY A 6 6.22 -6.34 -6.11
N LEU A 7 5.50 -7.34 -6.63
CA LEU A 7 4.05 -7.28 -6.71
C LEU A 7 3.47 -7.47 -5.31
N CYS A 8 2.62 -6.55 -4.87
CA CYS A 8 1.86 -6.70 -3.63
C CYS A 8 0.86 -7.87 -3.79
N ARG A 9 0.80 -8.80 -2.81
CA ARG A 9 0.05 -10.08 -2.92
C ARG A 9 -1.47 -9.96 -2.69
N CYS A 10 -2.04 -8.77 -2.79
CA CYS A 10 -3.39 -8.47 -2.27
C CYS A 10 -4.52 -9.01 -3.17
N PHE A 11 -4.21 -9.80 -4.20
CA PHE A 11 -5.20 -10.30 -5.17
C PHE A 11 -5.37 -11.82 -5.22
N GLU A 12 -4.79 -12.60 -4.31
CA GLU A 12 -4.98 -14.06 -4.39
C GLU A 12 -6.33 -14.57 -3.84
N ASN A 13 -7.25 -13.72 -3.33
CA ASN A 13 -8.47 -14.23 -2.69
C ASN A 13 -9.72 -13.29 -2.64
N SER A 14 -10.09 -12.64 -3.75
CA SER A 14 -11.38 -11.92 -3.82
C SER A 14 -12.08 -12.12 -5.16
N SER A 15 -12.91 -13.18 -5.23
CA SER A 15 -13.86 -13.41 -6.31
C SER A 15 -15.19 -12.71 -5.98
N SER A 16 -15.30 -11.44 -6.34
CA SER A 16 -16.59 -10.76 -6.57
C SER A 16 -16.45 -9.80 -7.74
N GLU A 17 -16.70 -10.31 -8.95
CA GLU A 17 -16.48 -9.63 -10.24
C GLU A 17 -17.37 -8.39 -10.49
N GLU A 18 -18.36 -8.10 -9.65
CA GLU A 18 -19.32 -7.01 -9.93
C GLU A 18 -18.99 -5.65 -9.28
N GLU A 19 -18.15 -5.60 -8.23
CA GLU A 19 -17.73 -4.33 -7.61
C GLU A 19 -16.35 -3.83 -8.07
N GLY A 20 -15.53 -4.70 -8.67
CA GLY A 20 -14.21 -4.38 -9.23
C GLY A 20 -14.20 -3.57 -10.53
N ARG A 21 -15.39 -3.23 -11.06
CA ARG A 21 -15.54 -2.51 -12.34
C ARG A 21 -15.50 -0.99 -12.21
N ARG A 22 -15.57 -0.44 -10.99
CA ARG A 22 -15.82 0.99 -10.78
C ARG A 22 -14.58 1.89 -10.97
N GLY A 23 -13.42 1.31 -11.24
CA GLY A 23 -12.17 2.06 -11.44
C GLY A 23 -11.29 1.59 -12.60
N ARG A 24 -11.36 0.31 -13.02
CA ARG A 24 -10.47 -0.21 -14.07
C ARG A 24 -10.76 0.45 -15.42
N ILE A 25 -9.70 0.66 -16.19
CA ILE A 25 -9.77 1.11 -17.58
C ILE A 25 -9.88 -0.10 -18.49
N THR A 26 -10.84 -0.03 -19.41
CA THR A 26 -10.95 -0.95 -20.54
C THR A 26 -10.85 -0.16 -21.83
N THR A 27 -10.05 -0.66 -22.77
CA THR A 27 -9.81 -0.01 -24.06
C THR A 27 -10.62 -0.68 -25.16
N ARG A 28 -11.01 0.13 -26.14
CA ARG A 28 -11.64 -0.33 -27.38
C ARG A 28 -10.63 -0.28 -28.51
N GLN A 29 -10.76 -1.24 -29.43
CA GLN A 29 -9.89 -1.27 -30.61
C GLN A 29 -10.20 -0.11 -31.55
N VAL A 30 -9.16 0.66 -31.90
CA VAL A 30 -9.18 1.75 -32.88
C VAL A 30 -8.72 1.29 -34.26
N GLY A 31 -8.46 -0.01 -34.45
CA GLY A 31 -8.25 -0.61 -35.78
C GLY A 31 -6.85 -0.36 -36.35
N VAL A 32 -5.94 0.17 -35.54
CA VAL A 32 -4.54 0.41 -35.89
C VAL A 32 -3.69 -0.34 -34.87
N PRO A 33 -3.02 -1.44 -35.22
CA PRO A 33 -2.37 -2.34 -34.26
C PRO A 33 -1.43 -1.64 -33.27
N ASP A 34 -0.62 -0.71 -33.78
CA ASP A 34 0.32 0.05 -32.94
C ASP A 34 -0.39 0.97 -31.94
N LEU A 35 -1.54 1.54 -32.32
CA LEU A 35 -2.34 2.37 -31.42
C LEU A 35 -3.10 1.52 -30.40
N ASP A 36 -3.64 0.38 -30.85
CA ASP A 36 -4.32 -0.58 -29.98
C ASP A 36 -3.37 -1.07 -28.88
N GLN A 37 -2.12 -1.39 -29.24
CA GLN A 37 -1.11 -1.77 -28.25
C GLN A 37 -0.82 -0.65 -27.26
N ARG A 38 -0.67 0.60 -27.73
CA ARG A 38 -0.40 1.75 -26.84
C ARG A 38 -1.55 2.01 -25.87
N PHE A 39 -2.80 1.87 -26.33
CA PHE A 39 -3.95 1.96 -25.45
C PHE A 39 -3.95 0.83 -24.41
N ASN A 40 -3.64 -0.40 -24.83
CA ASN A 40 -3.56 -1.54 -23.92
C ASN A 40 -2.44 -1.36 -22.87
N ASP A 41 -1.25 -0.92 -23.28
CA ASP A 41 -0.13 -0.65 -22.37
C ASP A 41 -0.49 0.43 -21.34
N PHE A 42 -1.18 1.48 -21.78
CA PHE A 42 -1.71 2.53 -20.92
C PHE A 42 -2.71 1.96 -19.90
N ALA A 43 -3.71 1.19 -20.37
CA ALA A 43 -4.73 0.62 -19.52
C ALA A 43 -4.14 -0.36 -18.50
N GLU A 44 -3.22 -1.22 -18.92
CA GLU A 44 -2.51 -2.15 -18.03
C GLU A 44 -1.70 -1.39 -16.98
N THR A 45 -0.95 -0.36 -17.38
CA THR A 45 -0.14 0.45 -16.46
C THR A 45 -1.01 1.18 -15.44
N PHE A 46 -2.13 1.78 -15.87
CA PHE A 46 -3.08 2.45 -14.96
C PHE A 46 -3.74 1.44 -14.01
N ASN A 47 -4.29 0.35 -14.56
CA ASN A 47 -4.94 -0.69 -13.76
C ASN A 47 -3.97 -1.26 -12.74
N LYS A 48 -2.68 -1.37 -13.09
CA LYS A 48 -1.68 -1.82 -12.14
C LYS A 48 -1.44 -0.82 -11.02
N GLN A 49 -1.42 0.47 -11.32
CA GLN A 49 -1.31 1.51 -10.29
C GLN A 49 -2.53 1.47 -9.35
N GLN A 50 -3.73 1.33 -9.92
CA GLN A 50 -4.96 1.21 -9.15
C GLN A 50 -4.97 -0.02 -8.23
N GLU A 51 -4.57 -1.20 -8.73
CA GLU A 51 -4.45 -2.42 -7.91
C GLU A 51 -3.52 -2.21 -6.70
N ASN A 52 -2.38 -1.55 -6.92
CA ASN A 52 -1.48 -1.24 -5.82
C ASN A 52 -2.10 -0.23 -4.84
N TYR A 53 -2.88 0.73 -5.33
CA TYR A 53 -3.61 1.68 -4.48
C TYR A 53 -4.72 1.00 -3.66
N GLU A 54 -5.47 0.09 -4.26
CA GLU A 54 -6.48 -0.72 -3.55
C GLU A 54 -5.81 -1.57 -2.46
N CYS A 55 -4.67 -2.20 -2.76
CA CYS A 55 -3.92 -2.90 -1.74
C CYS A 55 -3.44 -1.97 -0.62
N LEU A 56 -2.89 -0.81 -0.94
CA LEU A 56 -2.48 0.18 0.06
C LEU A 56 -3.64 0.49 1.02
N GLN A 57 -4.85 0.70 0.49
CA GLN A 57 -6.05 0.93 1.29
C GLN A 57 -6.45 -0.29 2.12
N GLU A 58 -6.45 -1.49 1.54
CA GLU A 58 -6.81 -2.73 2.24
C GLU A 58 -5.88 -3.01 3.42
N LYS A 59 -4.56 -2.93 3.21
CA LYS A 59 -3.56 -3.19 4.27
C LYS A 59 -3.60 -2.15 5.35
N TRP A 60 -3.83 -0.89 4.97
CA TRP A 60 -4.11 0.16 5.92
C TRP A 60 -5.34 -0.15 6.76
N GLN A 61 -6.50 -0.43 6.15
CA GLN A 61 -7.73 -0.72 6.87
C GLN A 61 -7.65 -1.97 7.75
N THR A 62 -6.93 -3.00 7.29
CA THR A 62 -6.66 -4.21 8.06
C THR A 62 -5.85 -3.88 9.31
N LEU A 63 -4.79 -3.08 9.17
CA LEU A 63 -3.99 -2.59 10.29
C LEU A 63 -4.88 -1.82 11.28
N MET A 64 -5.66 -0.85 10.80
CA MET A 64 -6.53 -0.03 11.65
C MET A 64 -7.57 -0.88 12.41
N SER A 65 -8.19 -1.85 11.73
CA SER A 65 -9.22 -2.70 12.32
C SER A 65 -8.64 -3.64 13.39
N SER A 66 -7.44 -4.18 13.15
CA SER A 66 -6.79 -5.13 14.08
C SER A 66 -6.46 -4.53 15.45
N TYR A 67 -6.22 -3.22 15.52
CA TYR A 67 -5.93 -2.47 16.75
C TYR A 67 -7.05 -1.49 17.14
N LYS A 68 -8.24 -1.64 16.54
CA LYS A 68 -9.42 -0.78 16.79
C LYS A 68 -9.06 0.71 16.74
N CYS A 69 -8.22 1.07 15.77
CA CYS A 69 -7.88 2.45 15.46
C CYS A 69 -9.11 3.14 14.83
N ALA A 70 -9.27 4.44 15.06
CA ALA A 70 -10.40 5.15 14.46
C ALA A 70 -10.26 5.17 12.92
N PRO A 71 -11.35 5.16 12.13
CA PRO A 71 -11.30 5.04 10.67
C PRO A 71 -10.43 6.10 9.96
N ASN A 72 -10.25 7.25 10.60
CA ASN A 72 -9.45 8.38 10.09
C ASN A 72 -8.26 8.71 10.99
N SER A 73 -7.88 7.83 11.92
CA SER A 73 -6.71 8.07 12.77
C SER A 73 -5.41 7.97 11.98
N SER A 74 -4.42 8.75 12.39
CA SER A 74 -3.08 8.77 11.81
C SER A 74 -2.33 7.46 12.09
N LEU A 75 -1.27 7.16 11.31
CA LEU A 75 -0.41 6.00 11.60
C LEU A 75 0.20 6.12 13.00
N SER A 76 0.52 7.34 13.41
CA SER A 76 1.09 7.62 14.73
C SER A 76 0.16 7.23 15.86
N GLU A 77 -1.13 7.55 15.75
CA GLU A 77 -2.14 7.16 16.74
C GLU A 77 -2.30 5.64 16.79
N CYS A 78 -2.36 4.99 15.63
CA CYS A 78 -2.51 3.54 15.59
C CYS A 78 -1.26 2.82 16.09
N LEU A 79 -0.06 3.32 15.75
CA LEU A 79 1.21 2.80 16.25
C LEU A 79 1.34 2.96 17.76
N GLN A 80 0.80 4.03 18.35
CA GLN A 80 0.75 4.17 19.81
C GLN A 80 -0.11 3.07 20.43
N LYS A 81 -1.29 2.77 19.85
CA LYS A 81 -2.12 1.64 20.32
C LYS A 81 -1.42 0.29 20.20
N ILE A 82 -0.66 0.09 19.12
CA ILE A 82 0.15 -1.13 18.94
C ILE A 82 1.17 -1.24 20.10
N LYS A 83 1.83 -0.14 20.46
CA LYS A 83 2.77 -0.10 21.59
C LYS A 83 2.08 -0.26 22.95
N ASP A 84 0.88 0.28 23.11
CA ASP A 84 0.12 0.19 24.37
C ASP A 84 -0.45 -1.22 24.60
N GLU A 85 -0.83 -1.94 23.54
CA GLU A 85 -1.27 -3.35 23.60
C GLU A 85 -0.11 -4.32 23.82
N HIS A 86 1.12 -3.90 23.49
CA HIS A 86 2.35 -4.66 23.71
C HIS A 86 3.33 -3.83 24.56
N PRO A 87 2.95 -3.47 25.80
CA PRO A 87 3.70 -2.51 26.61
C PRO A 87 5.00 -3.11 27.13
N PHE A 88 6.02 -2.25 27.26
CA PHE A 88 7.23 -2.56 28.02
C PHE A 88 6.88 -2.75 29.51
N PRO A 89 7.59 -3.62 30.24
CA PRO A 89 7.55 -3.56 31.68
C PRO A 89 8.33 -2.33 32.10
N ILE A 90 7.61 -1.34 32.62
CA ILE A 90 8.21 -0.41 33.57
C ILE A 90 8.57 -1.28 34.77
N LEU A 91 9.85 -1.60 34.93
CA LEU A 91 10.36 -2.12 36.18
C LEU A 91 10.15 -1.02 37.24
N PHE A 92 9.00 -1.06 37.91
CA PHE A 92 8.78 -0.32 39.14
C PHE A 92 9.74 -0.88 40.19
N PHE A 93 10.93 -0.28 40.31
CA PHE A 93 11.86 -0.50 41.42
C PHE A 93 11.39 0.22 42.69
N ASP A 94 10.10 0.20 43.01
CA ASP A 94 9.56 0.76 44.25
C ASP A 94 8.98 -0.36 45.09
N ASN A 95 9.87 -1.18 45.65
CA ASN A 95 9.76 -1.84 46.97
C ASN A 95 10.94 -2.80 47.12
N ILE A 96 12.12 -2.26 47.46
CA ILE A 96 13.14 -3.08 48.12
C ILE A 96 12.74 -3.16 49.59
N PRO A 97 12.30 -4.32 50.11
CA PRO A 97 12.17 -4.47 51.55
C PRO A 97 13.58 -4.42 52.14
N LYS A 98 13.82 -3.50 53.09
CA LYS A 98 15.07 -3.50 53.86
C LYS A 98 15.24 -4.89 54.50
N PRO A 99 16.40 -5.55 54.35
CA PRO A 99 16.60 -6.86 54.96
C PRO A 99 16.55 -6.71 56.49
N ASN A 100 15.58 -7.39 57.11
CA ASN A 100 15.54 -7.56 58.55
C ASN A 100 16.24 -8.89 58.87
N PHE A 101 17.44 -8.80 59.43
CA PHE A 101 18.13 -9.94 60.03
C PHE A 101 17.46 -10.25 61.36
N ASP A 102 16.52 -11.20 61.37
CA ASP A 102 16.51 -12.26 62.38
C ASP A 102 15.37 -13.28 62.19
N LYS A 103 15.78 -14.54 62.12
CA LYS A 103 15.04 -15.80 62.38
C LYS A 103 14.02 -16.31 61.35
N THR A 104 14.40 -17.44 60.74
CA THR A 104 13.58 -18.37 59.95
C THR A 104 12.46 -19.01 60.79
N PRO A 105 11.29 -19.27 60.18
CA PRO A 105 11.02 -20.62 59.71
C PRO A 105 10.52 -20.67 58.27
N SER A 106 10.93 -21.74 57.59
CA SER A 106 10.73 -21.99 56.16
C SER A 106 9.27 -22.36 55.85
N VAL A 107 8.60 -21.55 55.03
CA VAL A 107 7.37 -21.93 54.34
C VAL A 107 7.70 -22.05 52.85
N THR A 108 7.59 -23.25 52.30
CA THR A 108 7.79 -23.48 50.87
C THR A 108 6.48 -23.18 50.14
N PHE A 109 6.38 -21.99 49.55
CA PHE A 109 5.38 -21.70 48.53
C PHE A 109 5.97 -22.09 47.17
N THR A 110 5.40 -23.11 46.52
CA THR A 110 5.57 -23.30 45.07
C THR A 110 4.80 -22.20 44.36
N GLN A 111 5.43 -21.03 44.22
CA GLN A 111 5.03 -20.09 43.20
C GLN A 111 5.44 -20.70 41.86
N THR A 112 4.46 -21.17 41.09
CA THR A 112 4.64 -21.29 39.64
C THR A 112 5.03 -19.89 39.15
N PRO A 113 6.18 -19.72 38.49
CA PRO A 113 6.55 -18.41 37.98
C PRO A 113 5.44 -17.90 37.05
N PRO A 114 5.03 -16.62 37.16
CA PRO A 114 4.16 -16.04 36.14
C PRO A 114 4.83 -16.24 34.77
N PRO A 115 4.05 -16.52 33.70
CA PRO A 115 4.62 -16.61 32.36
C PRO A 115 5.39 -15.31 32.06
N PRO A 116 6.58 -15.39 31.44
CA PRO A 116 7.36 -14.20 31.12
C PRO A 116 6.50 -13.24 30.29
N LEU A 117 6.37 -12.00 30.76
CA LEU A 117 5.84 -10.90 29.95
C LEU A 117 6.78 -10.77 28.74
N GLU A 118 6.26 -10.96 27.54
CA GLU A 118 7.05 -10.92 26.31
C GLU A 118 7.23 -9.48 25.86
N ASP A 119 8.36 -8.90 26.28
CA ASP A 119 8.65 -7.48 26.14
C ASP A 119 9.18 -7.13 24.74
N HIS A 120 8.30 -6.80 23.80
CA HIS A 120 8.71 -6.43 22.45
C HIS A 120 8.90 -4.91 22.29
N GLN A 121 10.12 -4.47 22.04
CA GLN A 121 10.42 -3.11 21.61
C GLN A 121 9.96 -2.90 20.16
N ILE A 122 8.82 -2.24 19.99
CA ILE A 122 8.26 -1.96 18.66
C ILE A 122 8.80 -0.62 18.13
N SER A 123 9.46 -0.67 16.98
CA SER A 123 9.96 0.53 16.28
C SER A 123 9.66 0.48 14.79
N LEU A 124 9.33 1.63 14.20
CA LEU A 124 9.25 1.78 12.75
C LEU A 124 10.63 2.17 12.24
N GLN A 125 11.12 1.47 11.24
CA GLN A 125 12.43 1.72 10.64
C GLN A 125 12.25 2.07 9.18
N MET A 126 13.08 3.00 8.69
CA MET A 126 13.12 3.38 7.29
C MET A 126 14.55 3.31 6.75
N LYS A 127 14.71 2.73 5.56
CA LYS A 127 15.96 2.65 4.80
C LYS A 127 15.70 2.98 3.34
N GLY A 128 15.97 4.23 2.97
CA GLY A 128 15.59 4.78 1.67
C GLY A 128 14.06 4.76 1.51
N TYR A 129 13.58 4.14 0.43
CA TYR A 129 12.14 3.98 0.18
C TYR A 129 11.51 2.75 0.84
N ASN A 130 12.28 1.97 1.61
CA ASN A 130 11.75 0.82 2.33
C ASN A 130 11.47 1.19 3.78
N PHE A 131 10.33 0.76 4.30
CA PHE A 131 10.03 0.84 5.72
C PHE A 131 9.47 -0.49 6.22
N SER A 132 9.68 -0.74 7.51
CA SER A 132 9.31 -1.98 8.17
C SER A 132 9.10 -1.77 9.66
N LEU A 133 8.31 -2.63 10.28
CA LEU A 133 8.17 -2.70 11.72
C LEU A 133 9.20 -3.67 12.29
N ALA A 134 10.10 -3.15 13.12
CA ALA A 134 11.11 -3.93 13.83
C ALA A 134 10.68 -4.18 15.28
N MET A 135 11.08 -5.33 15.79
CA MET A 135 10.81 -5.79 17.15
C MET A 135 12.07 -6.31 17.81
N THR A 136 12.18 -6.14 19.13
CA THR A 136 13.28 -6.69 19.93
C THR A 136 12.75 -7.13 21.29
N PRO A 137 12.90 -8.41 21.69
CA PRO A 137 13.51 -9.49 20.94
C PRO A 137 12.67 -9.86 19.70
N ASP A 138 13.29 -10.52 18.74
CA ASP A 138 12.68 -10.95 17.47
C ASP A 138 12.14 -12.40 17.52
N ASP A 139 12.22 -13.04 18.69
CA ASP A 139 11.68 -14.38 18.96
C ASP A 139 11.42 -14.56 20.47
N PRO A 140 10.26 -15.11 20.89
CA PRO A 140 9.06 -15.41 20.09
C PRO A 140 8.20 -14.16 19.83
N ILE A 141 7.81 -13.91 18.58
CA ILE A 141 6.92 -12.80 18.21
C ILE A 141 5.45 -13.26 18.26
N PRO A 142 4.56 -12.57 19.00
CA PRO A 142 3.12 -12.82 18.97
C PRO A 142 2.54 -12.80 17.54
N ASP A 143 1.64 -13.75 17.24
CA ASP A 143 1.04 -13.89 15.89
C ASP A 143 0.43 -12.58 15.35
N LYS A 144 -0.22 -11.81 16.23
CA LYS A 144 -0.79 -10.50 15.89
C LYS A 144 0.28 -9.50 15.43
N LEU A 145 1.43 -9.49 16.10
CA LEU A 145 2.56 -8.63 15.73
C LEU A 145 3.24 -9.10 14.45
N LYS A 146 3.36 -10.41 14.24
CA LYS A 146 3.84 -10.98 12.98
C LYS A 146 2.95 -10.59 11.79
N GLN A 147 1.63 -10.66 11.96
CA GLN A 147 0.68 -10.19 10.95
C GLN A 147 0.81 -8.68 10.70
N THR A 148 1.08 -7.91 11.75
CA THR A 148 1.31 -6.46 11.66
C THR A 148 2.57 -6.14 10.84
N GLN A 149 3.66 -6.89 11.03
CA GLN A 149 4.87 -6.76 10.21
C GLN A 149 4.59 -7.03 8.73
N GLU A 150 3.86 -8.11 8.41
CA GLU A 150 3.54 -8.43 7.02
C GLU A 150 2.64 -7.37 6.40
N ASN A 151 1.63 -6.88 7.13
CA ASN A 151 0.77 -5.78 6.67
C ASN A 151 1.58 -4.51 6.36
N ILE A 152 2.52 -4.12 7.24
CA ILE A 152 3.37 -2.93 7.03
C ILE A 152 4.32 -3.14 5.85
N LYS A 153 4.83 -4.36 5.67
CA LYS A 153 5.69 -4.71 4.53
C LYS A 153 4.93 -4.66 3.21
N GLU A 154 3.71 -5.21 3.15
CA GLU A 154 2.84 -5.12 1.98
C GLU A 154 2.46 -3.67 1.68
N LEU A 155 2.15 -2.88 2.71
CA LEU A 155 1.91 -1.44 2.59
C LEU A 155 3.12 -0.72 1.97
N CYS A 156 4.33 -1.03 2.41
CA CYS A 156 5.57 -0.50 1.83
C CYS A 156 5.71 -0.86 0.34
N GLN A 157 5.45 -2.12 -0.01
CA GLN A 157 5.51 -2.57 -1.40
C GLN A 157 4.49 -1.83 -2.29
N ALA A 158 3.25 -1.69 -1.81
CA ALA A 158 2.20 -0.96 -2.50
C ALA A 158 2.58 0.50 -2.77
N VAL A 159 3.04 1.22 -1.74
CA VAL A 159 3.52 2.61 -1.87
C VAL A 159 4.61 2.72 -2.94
N LYS A 160 5.62 1.85 -2.88
CA LYS A 160 6.73 1.87 -3.85
C LYS A 160 6.23 1.62 -5.27
N ALA A 161 5.33 0.67 -5.47
CA ALA A 161 4.80 0.34 -6.77
C ALA A 161 3.97 1.51 -7.36
N ILE A 162 3.13 2.16 -6.56
CA ILE A 162 2.34 3.33 -6.99
C ILE A 162 3.25 4.47 -7.45
N VAL A 163 4.29 4.78 -6.65
CA VAL A 163 5.24 5.86 -6.97
C VAL A 163 6.06 5.53 -8.21
N ALA A 164 6.51 4.27 -8.35
CA ALA A 164 7.32 3.83 -9.49
C ALA A 164 6.56 3.88 -10.83
N LEU A 165 5.25 3.57 -10.83
CA LEU A 165 4.42 3.60 -12.04
C LEU A 165 4.07 5.03 -12.50
N GLY A 166 4.17 6.00 -11.60
CA GLY A 166 3.74 7.39 -11.82
C GLY A 166 4.32 8.05 -13.07
N PRO A 167 5.65 8.15 -13.22
CA PRO A 167 6.26 8.85 -14.36
C PRO A 167 5.87 8.24 -15.71
N LYS A 168 5.96 6.90 -15.85
CA LYS A 168 5.62 6.19 -17.09
C LYS A 168 4.15 6.40 -17.46
N LEU A 169 3.25 6.31 -16.49
CA LEU A 169 1.82 6.51 -16.72
C LEU A 169 1.50 7.95 -17.12
N GLU A 170 2.15 8.92 -16.50
CA GLU A 170 2.00 10.34 -16.84
C GLU A 170 2.48 10.64 -18.26
N GLU A 171 3.61 10.06 -18.68
CA GLU A 171 4.09 10.14 -20.07
C GLU A 171 3.09 9.57 -21.06
N MET A 172 2.54 8.38 -20.79
CA MET A 172 1.52 7.73 -21.63
C MET A 172 0.25 8.58 -21.75
N ILE A 173 -0.27 9.08 -20.62
CA ILE A 173 -1.45 9.96 -20.58
C ILE A 173 -1.21 11.23 -21.40
N ASN A 174 -0.07 11.88 -21.18
CA ASN A 174 0.26 13.12 -21.89
C ASN A 174 0.41 12.89 -23.39
N TRP A 175 1.05 11.79 -23.80
CA TRP A 175 1.14 11.43 -25.22
C TRP A 175 -0.24 11.21 -25.85
N LEU A 176 -1.10 10.42 -25.21
CA LEU A 176 -2.45 10.12 -25.70
C LEU A 176 -3.28 11.40 -25.90
N LEU A 177 -3.32 12.25 -24.88
CA LEU A 177 -4.16 13.45 -24.89
C LEU A 177 -3.62 14.54 -25.83
N ASN A 178 -2.30 14.66 -25.97
CA ASN A 178 -1.70 15.66 -26.87
C ASN A 178 -1.68 15.22 -28.34
N SER A 179 -1.89 13.93 -28.62
CA SER A 179 -1.82 13.37 -29.97
C SER A 179 -3.17 13.23 -30.66
N GLU A 180 -4.29 13.62 -30.03
CA GLU A 180 -5.66 13.38 -30.52
C GLU A 180 -5.85 13.70 -32.00
N LYS A 181 -5.42 14.88 -32.47
CA LYS A 181 -5.55 15.27 -33.88
C LYS A 181 -4.82 14.31 -34.84
N SER A 182 -3.61 13.89 -34.47
CA SER A 182 -2.81 12.94 -35.26
C SER A 182 -3.42 11.54 -35.23
N LEU A 183 -3.97 11.12 -34.09
CA LEU A 183 -4.66 9.83 -33.96
C LEU A 183 -5.92 9.78 -34.84
N ILE A 184 -6.71 10.85 -34.87
CA ILE A 184 -7.89 10.97 -35.75
C ILE A 184 -7.49 10.85 -37.22
N GLN A 185 -6.42 11.55 -37.63
CA GLN A 185 -5.92 11.46 -39.01
C GLN A 185 -5.47 10.05 -39.38
N THR A 186 -4.78 9.37 -38.46
CA THR A 186 -4.32 7.99 -38.64
C THR A 186 -5.53 7.06 -38.86
N ILE A 187 -6.53 7.13 -37.97
CA ILE A 187 -7.75 6.32 -38.10
C ILE A 187 -8.48 6.58 -39.41
N ASN A 188 -8.59 7.83 -39.84
CA ASN A 188 -9.27 8.18 -41.09
C ASN A 188 -8.52 7.69 -42.33
N THR A 189 -7.20 7.53 -42.24
CA THR A 189 -6.37 7.01 -43.34
C THR A 189 -6.45 5.49 -43.43
N GLU A 190 -6.45 4.81 -42.27
CA GLU A 190 -6.48 3.35 -42.19
C GLU A 190 -7.89 2.76 -42.38
N ALA A 191 -8.94 3.52 -42.07
CA ALA A 191 -10.31 3.05 -42.25
C ALA A 191 -10.65 2.88 -43.74
N THR A 192 -11.16 1.70 -44.09
CA THR A 192 -11.52 1.35 -45.47
C THR A 192 -12.85 1.94 -45.91
N THR A 193 -13.73 2.26 -44.95
CA THR A 193 -15.06 2.79 -45.20
C THR A 193 -15.40 3.93 -44.24
N HIS A 194 -16.36 4.77 -44.64
CA HIS A 194 -16.86 5.85 -43.77
C HIS A 194 -17.51 5.33 -42.48
N GLN A 195 -18.22 4.20 -42.56
CA GLN A 195 -18.83 3.57 -41.38
C GLN A 195 -17.77 3.06 -40.40
N GLU A 196 -16.69 2.46 -40.93
CA GLU A 196 -15.55 2.04 -40.13
C GLU A 196 -14.83 3.23 -39.48
N SER A 197 -14.53 4.27 -40.24
CA SER A 197 -13.94 5.51 -39.71
C SER A 197 -14.79 6.09 -38.57
N THR A 198 -16.12 6.11 -38.72
CA THR A 198 -17.04 6.58 -37.67
C THR A 198 -16.97 5.71 -36.41
N ARG A 199 -16.98 4.38 -36.55
CA ARG A 199 -16.88 3.42 -35.44
C ARG A 199 -15.53 3.56 -34.71
N LEU A 200 -14.43 3.57 -35.45
CA LEU A 200 -13.08 3.68 -34.89
C LEU A 200 -12.86 5.04 -34.22
N GLY A 201 -13.39 6.12 -34.80
CA GLY A 201 -13.37 7.45 -34.19
C GLY A 201 -14.18 7.52 -32.89
N SER A 202 -15.30 6.80 -32.79
CA SER A 202 -16.02 6.67 -31.52
C SER A 202 -15.19 5.95 -30.47
N ASN A 203 -14.58 4.82 -30.85
CA ASN A 203 -13.70 4.04 -29.96
C ASN A 203 -12.50 4.88 -29.46
N LEU A 204 -11.89 5.68 -30.34
CA LEU A 204 -10.81 6.59 -29.97
C LEU A 204 -11.26 7.59 -28.91
N ARG A 205 -12.42 8.25 -29.10
CA ARG A 205 -12.94 9.22 -28.12
C ARG A 205 -13.21 8.58 -26.77
N GLU A 206 -13.74 7.36 -26.74
CA GLU A 206 -13.95 6.63 -25.49
C GLU A 206 -12.61 6.32 -24.80
N ASN A 207 -11.61 5.85 -25.54
CA ASN A 207 -10.29 5.61 -24.96
C ASN A 207 -9.60 6.90 -24.43
N LEU A 208 -9.75 8.02 -25.14
CA LEU A 208 -9.23 9.32 -24.70
C LEU A 208 -9.97 9.83 -23.45
N SER A 209 -11.26 9.54 -23.33
CA SER A 209 -12.02 9.81 -22.10
C SER A 209 -11.47 9.01 -20.92
N GLU A 210 -11.10 7.75 -21.11
CA GLU A 210 -10.41 6.97 -20.07
C GLU A 210 -9.02 7.51 -19.73
N ALA A 211 -8.28 8.03 -20.71
CA ALA A 211 -7.01 8.72 -20.48
C ALA A 211 -7.19 10.01 -19.64
N LEU A 212 -8.27 10.76 -19.87
CA LEU A 212 -8.63 11.91 -19.03
C LEU A 212 -8.97 11.48 -17.60
N ARG A 213 -9.77 10.42 -17.43
CA ARG A 213 -10.08 9.86 -16.10
C ARG A 213 -8.81 9.42 -15.36
N ALA A 214 -7.88 8.77 -16.06
CA ALA A 214 -6.59 8.38 -15.50
C ALA A 214 -5.76 9.60 -15.06
N LYS A 215 -5.79 10.69 -15.83
CA LYS A 215 -5.11 11.96 -15.51
C LYS A 215 -5.60 12.56 -14.20
N GLU A 216 -6.88 12.39 -13.88
CA GLU A 216 -7.47 12.88 -12.64
C GLU A 216 -7.14 11.96 -11.44
N LEU A 217 -7.23 10.64 -11.63
CA LEU A 217 -7.09 9.68 -10.54
C LEU A 217 -5.64 9.35 -10.18
N SER A 218 -4.76 9.20 -11.18
CA SER A 218 -3.37 8.77 -10.95
C SER A 218 -2.60 9.70 -10.01
N PRO A 219 -2.68 11.04 -10.12
CA PRO A 219 -2.06 11.94 -9.14
C PRO A 219 -2.59 11.74 -7.73
N HIS A 220 -3.89 11.49 -7.56
CA HIS A 220 -4.49 11.27 -6.25
C HIS A 220 -3.93 10.01 -5.58
N TYR A 221 -3.81 8.90 -6.30
CA TYR A 221 -3.21 7.67 -5.78
C TYR A 221 -1.77 7.88 -5.32
N ARG A 222 -0.97 8.63 -6.11
CA ARG A 222 0.41 8.97 -5.77
C ARG A 222 0.50 9.83 -4.52
N GLU A 223 -0.39 10.81 -4.40
CA GLU A 223 -0.40 11.73 -3.28
C GLU A 223 -0.77 11.02 -1.97
N GLU A 224 -1.82 10.19 -1.97
CA GLU A 224 -2.18 9.39 -0.79
C GLU A 224 -1.07 8.41 -0.40
N ALA A 225 -0.45 7.72 -1.37
CA ALA A 225 0.69 6.85 -1.11
C ALA A 225 1.87 7.63 -0.49
N ARG A 226 2.15 8.84 -0.99
CA ARG A 226 3.21 9.71 -0.47
C ARG A 226 2.89 10.22 0.93
N LYS A 227 1.63 10.57 1.24
CA LYS A 227 1.23 10.94 2.60
C LYS A 227 1.52 9.82 3.60
N ARG A 228 1.16 8.58 3.27
CA ARG A 228 1.47 7.42 4.13
C ARG A 228 2.95 7.18 4.29
N PHE A 229 3.72 7.29 3.20
CA PHE A 229 5.19 7.23 3.27
C PHE A 229 5.76 8.31 4.18
N ASN A 230 5.25 9.53 4.09
CA ASN A 230 5.75 10.66 4.87
C ASN A 230 5.41 10.51 6.36
N GLU A 231 4.22 10.02 6.70
CA GLU A 231 3.85 9.68 8.08
C GLU A 231 4.84 8.65 8.68
N VAL A 232 5.17 7.61 7.92
CA VAL A 232 6.16 6.59 8.31
C VAL A 232 7.55 7.21 8.52
N ALA A 233 7.99 8.09 7.62
CA ALA A 233 9.31 8.72 7.69
C ALA A 233 9.47 9.53 8.98
N VAL A 234 8.48 10.38 9.28
CA VAL A 234 8.45 11.18 10.51
C VAL A 234 8.47 10.28 11.75
N LEU A 235 7.69 9.20 11.76
CA LEU A 235 7.66 8.23 12.87
C LEU A 235 8.95 7.42 13.04
N SER A 236 9.73 7.29 11.96
CA SER A 236 11.04 6.64 11.96
C SER A 236 12.18 7.61 12.28
N GLY A 237 11.88 8.89 12.57
CA GLY A 237 12.86 9.92 12.87
C GLY A 237 13.65 10.43 11.66
N VAL A 238 13.10 10.30 10.45
CA VAL A 238 13.72 10.81 9.22
C VAL A 238 13.12 12.17 8.87
N GLU A 239 13.96 13.18 8.71
CA GLU A 239 13.59 14.48 8.14
C GLU A 239 13.49 14.35 6.61
N LEU A 240 12.39 14.84 6.04
CA LEU A 240 12.04 14.77 4.61
C LEU A 240 12.37 16.06 3.86
#